data_AF-A0A1E3WQ94-F1
#
_entry.id   AF-A0A1E3WQ94-F1
#
_cell.length_a   1.000
_cell.length_b   1.000
_cell.length_c   1.000
_cell.angle_alpha   90.00
_cell.angle_beta   90.00
_cell.angle_gamma   90.00
#
_symmetry.space_group_name_H-M   'P 1'
#
loop_
_entity.id
_entity.type
_entity.pdbx_description
1 polymer ?
#
loop_
_entity_poly.entity_id
_entity_poly.type
_entity_poly.pdbx_seq_one_letter_code
_entity_poly.pdbx_strand_id
1 'polypeptide(L)'
;MRPAQNNDAPSHDQTRETVETQITQIEQQAELEKQKQKLLKEKTKSHYAELDKENLARKIEETRKRAAVAKAEAVSIESSAQKASNDGVWNSRVDRAFRWLRVAFLTLLLLVLLFASALGLYYLYRMVTEEPIIKTVTETVTETVEKEVIPEECTQVRRNGKIYVSCDGVTVKGASTIAESGVDEIPELIE
;
A
#
# COMPACT_ATOMS: atom_id res chain seq x y z
N MET A 1 -118.30 1.00 81.87
CA MET A 1 -116.97 0.37 81.97
C MET A 1 -116.13 0.82 80.79
N ARG A 2 -115.12 1.67 81.03
CA ARG A 2 -114.03 2.01 80.09
C ARG A 2 -112.73 1.77 80.86
N PRO A 3 -111.76 1.00 80.34
CA PRO A 3 -110.43 1.00 80.92
C PRO A 3 -109.64 2.20 80.39
N ALA A 4 -108.89 2.83 81.29
CA ALA A 4 -108.02 3.96 81.05
C ALA A 4 -106.82 3.56 80.18
N GLN A 5 -106.52 4.37 79.17
CA GLN A 5 -105.21 4.36 78.51
C GLN A 5 -104.19 4.97 79.46
N ASN A 6 -103.18 4.18 79.84
CA ASN A 6 -101.99 4.65 80.53
C ASN A 6 -100.96 5.03 79.46
N ASN A 7 -100.68 6.32 79.31
CA ASN A 7 -99.62 6.83 78.46
C ASN A 7 -98.48 7.30 79.36
N ASP A 8 -97.47 6.45 79.55
CA ASP A 8 -96.21 6.86 80.15
C ASP A 8 -95.41 7.64 79.10
N ALA A 9 -95.31 8.95 79.30
CA ALA A 9 -94.48 9.82 78.47
C ALA A 9 -93.00 9.55 78.77
N PRO A 10 -92.13 9.39 77.75
CA PRO A 10 -90.71 9.17 77.98
C PRO A 10 -90.07 10.44 78.53
N SER A 11 -89.21 10.25 79.54
CA SER A 11 -88.41 11.31 80.17
C SER A 11 -87.56 12.05 79.14
N HIS A 12 -87.73 13.37 79.05
CA HIS A 12 -87.03 14.28 78.13
C HIS A 12 -85.49 14.25 78.22
N ASP A 13 -84.92 13.61 79.24
CA ASP A 13 -83.47 13.58 79.49
C ASP A 13 -82.73 12.55 78.60
N GLN A 14 -83.31 11.37 78.36
CA GLN A 14 -82.68 10.32 77.53
C GLN A 14 -82.65 10.67 76.03
N THR A 15 -83.59 11.50 75.57
CA THR A 15 -83.64 11.98 74.18
C THR A 15 -82.57 13.04 73.93
N ARG A 16 -82.08 13.73 74.96
CA ARG A 16 -81.06 14.78 74.82
C ARG A 16 -79.65 14.21 74.70
N GLU A 17 -79.30 13.23 75.53
CA GLU A 17 -77.99 12.55 75.46
C GLU A 17 -77.78 11.80 74.13
N THR A 18 -78.84 11.16 73.61
CA THR A 18 -78.78 10.45 72.32
C THR A 18 -78.64 11.39 71.13
N VAL A 19 -79.23 12.59 71.19
CA VAL A 19 -79.06 13.64 70.17
C VAL A 19 -77.67 14.27 70.24
N GLU A 20 -77.15 14.56 71.43
CA GLU A 20 -75.80 15.12 71.60
C GLU A 20 -74.71 14.14 71.13
N THR A 21 -74.89 12.83 71.36
CA THR A 21 -74.00 11.77 70.86
C THR A 21 -74.03 11.64 69.33
N GLN A 22 -75.20 11.78 68.71
CA GLN A 22 -75.33 11.77 67.24
C GLN A 22 -74.69 13.00 66.60
N ILE A 23 -74.84 14.19 67.21
CA ILE A 23 -74.23 15.42 66.72
C ILE A 23 -72.69 15.30 66.74
N THR A 24 -72.10 14.79 67.83
CA THR A 24 -70.65 14.59 67.90
C THR A 24 -70.14 13.57 66.89
N GLN A 25 -70.89 12.51 66.60
CA GLN A 25 -70.52 11.54 65.55
C GLN A 25 -70.58 12.17 64.14
N ILE A 26 -71.57 13.01 63.87
CA ILE A 26 -71.68 13.73 62.58
C ILE A 26 -70.54 14.73 62.43
N GLU A 27 -70.17 15.46 63.49
CA GLU A 27 -69.03 16.38 63.48
C GLU A 27 -67.70 15.63 63.22
N GLN A 28 -67.49 14.49 63.88
CA GLN A 28 -66.32 13.64 63.64
C GLN A 28 -66.28 13.09 62.20
N GLN A 29 -67.42 12.70 61.63
CA GLN A 29 -67.50 12.28 60.23
C GLN A 29 -67.19 13.44 59.27
N ALA A 30 -67.71 14.64 59.55
CA ALA A 30 -67.43 15.83 58.74
C ALA A 30 -65.94 16.23 58.79
N GLU A 31 -65.28 16.09 59.93
CA GLU A 31 -63.83 16.30 60.06
C GLU A 31 -63.02 15.26 59.30
N LEU A 32 -63.40 13.98 59.40
CA LEU A 32 -62.75 12.89 58.67
C LEU A 32 -62.87 13.09 57.15
N GLU A 33 -64.03 13.51 56.65
CA GLU A 33 -64.23 13.83 55.24
C GLU A 33 -63.38 15.02 54.78
N LYS A 34 -63.28 16.08 55.61
CA LYS A 34 -62.38 17.22 55.33
C LYS A 34 -60.91 16.76 55.25
N GLN A 35 -60.47 15.85 56.12
CA GLN A 35 -59.11 15.31 56.08
C GLN A 35 -58.87 14.47 54.82
N LYS A 36 -59.83 13.60 54.44
CA LYS A 36 -59.76 12.83 53.19
C LYS A 36 -59.67 13.75 51.96
N GLN A 37 -60.47 14.81 51.90
CA GLN A 37 -60.41 15.77 50.81
C GLN A 37 -59.06 16.52 50.75
N LYS A 38 -58.47 16.87 51.90
CA LYS A 38 -57.12 17.47 51.95
C LYS A 38 -56.06 16.51 51.41
N LEU A 39 -56.07 15.26 51.87
CA LEU A 39 -55.15 14.22 51.40
C LEU A 39 -55.29 13.95 49.90
N LEU A 40 -56.52 13.90 49.38
CA LEU A 40 -56.76 13.74 47.95
C LEU A 40 -56.21 14.93 47.14
N LYS A 41 -56.42 16.17 47.62
CA LYS A 41 -55.86 17.37 46.97
C LYS A 41 -54.33 17.39 47.00
N GLU A 42 -53.71 16.87 48.06
CA GLU A 42 -52.26 16.79 48.16
C GLU A 42 -51.70 15.71 47.24
N LYS A 43 -52.32 14.52 47.23
CA LYS A 43 -51.96 13.42 46.31
C LYS A 43 -52.11 13.79 44.84
N THR A 44 -53.16 14.53 44.46
CA THR A 44 -53.31 14.98 43.07
C THR A 44 -52.22 15.97 42.71
N LYS A 45 -51.93 16.96 43.56
CA LYS A 45 -50.85 17.93 43.33
C LYS A 45 -49.48 17.25 43.19
N SER A 46 -49.15 16.28 44.05
CA SER A 46 -47.89 15.55 43.96
C SER A 46 -47.81 14.73 42.68
N HIS A 47 -48.90 14.05 42.30
CA HIS A 47 -48.96 13.27 41.07
C HIS A 47 -48.79 14.14 39.82
N TYR A 48 -49.41 15.32 39.76
CA TYR A 48 -49.20 16.26 38.65
C TYR A 48 -47.76 16.76 38.58
N ALA A 49 -47.14 17.06 39.73
CA ALA A 49 -45.75 17.49 39.78
C ALA A 49 -44.77 16.39 39.33
N GLU A 50 -45.08 15.13 39.62
CA GLU A 50 -44.30 13.97 39.16
C GLU A 50 -44.44 13.75 37.65
N LEU A 51 -45.67 13.82 37.13
CA LEU A 51 -45.94 13.73 35.69
C LEU A 51 -45.20 14.83 34.90
N ASP A 52 -45.15 16.05 35.44
CA ASP A 52 -44.48 17.17 34.77
C ASP A 52 -42.96 16.94 34.72
N LYS A 53 -42.35 16.44 35.79
CA LYS A 53 -40.92 16.06 35.82
C LYS A 53 -40.60 14.98 34.80
N GLU A 54 -41.42 13.94 34.69
CA GLU A 54 -41.23 12.87 33.70
C GLU A 54 -41.36 13.39 32.26
N ASN A 55 -42.34 14.25 32.00
CA ASN A 55 -42.52 14.86 30.69
C ASN A 55 -41.36 15.77 30.30
N LEU A 56 -40.82 16.53 31.25
CA LEU A 56 -39.62 17.34 31.05
C LEU A 56 -38.41 16.46 30.79
N ALA A 57 -38.20 15.38 31.57
CA ALA A 57 -37.11 14.44 31.35
C ALA A 57 -37.18 13.81 29.95
N ARG A 58 -38.36 13.38 29.51
CA ARG A 58 -38.58 12.84 28.15
C ARG A 58 -38.27 13.86 27.07
N LYS A 59 -38.70 15.12 27.21
CA LYS A 59 -38.36 16.20 26.27
C LYS A 59 -36.86 16.48 26.21
N ILE A 60 -36.16 16.45 27.35
CA ILE A 60 -34.70 16.61 27.41
C ILE A 60 -34.00 15.44 26.71
N GLU A 61 -34.49 14.21 26.88
CA GLU A 61 -33.93 13.05 26.20
C GLU A 61 -34.13 13.12 24.68
N GLU A 62 -35.33 13.48 24.22
CA GLU A 62 -35.63 13.66 22.78
C GLU A 62 -34.77 14.75 22.15
N THR A 63 -34.61 15.89 22.82
CA THR A 63 -33.75 16.98 22.33
C THR A 63 -32.28 16.56 22.31
N ARG A 64 -31.81 15.81 23.31
CA ARG A 64 -30.46 15.24 23.32
C ARG A 64 -30.24 14.26 22.17
N LYS A 65 -31.21 13.40 21.87
CA LYS A 65 -31.16 12.48 20.71
C LYS A 65 -31.07 13.25 19.39
N ARG A 66 -31.92 14.25 19.20
CA ARG A 66 -31.88 15.12 17.99
C ARG A 66 -30.55 15.87 17.87
N ALA A 67 -30.03 16.40 18.98
CA ALA A 67 -28.74 17.07 18.99
C ALA A 67 -27.57 16.10 18.69
N ALA A 68 -27.65 14.85 19.16
CA ALA A 68 -26.65 13.83 18.86
C ALA A 68 -26.66 13.45 17.36
N VAL A 69 -27.84 13.28 16.77
CA VAL A 69 -27.99 13.02 15.32
C VAL A 69 -27.46 14.19 14.51
N ALA A 70 -27.86 15.43 14.83
CA ALA A 70 -27.37 16.63 14.14
C ALA A 70 -25.85 16.81 14.27
N LYS A 71 -25.27 16.48 15.43
CA LYS A 71 -23.81 16.49 15.60
C LYS A 71 -23.13 15.40 14.77
N ALA A 72 -23.70 14.20 14.71
CA ALA A 72 -23.15 13.12 13.89
C ALA A 72 -23.19 13.48 12.39
N GLU A 73 -24.27 14.12 11.93
CA GLU A 73 -24.39 14.62 10.56
C GLU A 73 -23.42 15.77 10.28
N ALA A 74 -23.25 16.71 11.21
CA ALA A 74 -22.27 17.79 11.06
C ALA A 74 -20.84 17.26 10.95
N VAL A 75 -20.48 16.27 11.79
CA VAL A 75 -19.16 15.63 11.77
C VAL A 75 -18.94 14.82 10.49
N SER A 76 -19.97 14.15 9.95
CA SER A 76 -19.84 13.40 8.70
C SER A 76 -19.68 14.33 7.48
N ILE A 77 -20.37 15.48 7.49
CA ILE A 77 -20.20 16.52 6.47
C ILE A 77 -18.81 17.16 6.56
N GLU A 78 -18.34 17.51 7.76
CA GLU A 78 -17.02 18.10 7.95
C GLU A 78 -15.89 17.13 7.57
N SER A 79 -15.98 15.87 7.99
CA SER A 79 -14.97 14.85 7.67
C SER A 79 -14.93 14.51 6.18
N SER A 80 -16.09 14.47 5.50
CA SER A 80 -16.14 14.26 4.05
C SER A 80 -15.60 15.47 3.28
N ALA A 81 -15.89 16.70 3.71
CA ALA A 81 -15.33 17.91 3.13
C ALA A 81 -13.80 18.00 3.32
N GLN A 82 -13.32 17.65 4.51
CA GLN A 82 -11.89 17.63 4.81
C GLN A 82 -11.17 16.57 3.97
N LYS A 83 -11.76 15.38 3.82
CA LYS A 83 -11.21 14.33 2.95
C LYS A 83 -11.17 14.76 1.49
N ALA A 84 -12.24 15.35 0.96
CA ALA A 84 -12.27 15.88 -0.40
C ALA A 84 -11.19 16.97 -0.64
N SER A 85 -10.96 17.83 0.35
CA SER A 85 -9.89 18.86 0.26
C SER A 85 -8.48 18.23 0.23
N ASN A 86 -8.24 17.22 1.08
CA ASN A 86 -6.95 16.54 1.13
C ASN A 86 -6.70 15.69 -0.13
N ASP A 87 -7.70 14.98 -0.61
CA ASP A 87 -7.62 14.15 -1.81
C ASP A 87 -7.33 15.02 -3.04
N GLY A 88 -7.96 16.20 -3.15
CA GLY A 88 -7.67 17.17 -4.23
C GLY A 88 -6.23 17.68 -4.20
N VAL A 89 -5.70 18.02 -3.02
CA VAL A 89 -4.30 18.47 -2.86
C VAL A 89 -3.32 17.34 -3.19
N TRP A 90 -3.59 16.12 -2.73
CA TRP A 90 -2.72 14.96 -2.98
C TRP A 90 -2.68 14.60 -4.47
N ASN A 91 -3.85 14.51 -5.11
CA ASN A 91 -3.95 14.16 -6.51
C ASN A 91 -3.25 15.20 -7.41
N SER A 92 -3.38 16.50 -7.09
CA SER A 92 -2.69 17.56 -7.84
C SER A 92 -1.16 17.46 -7.80
N ARG A 93 -0.58 17.00 -6.67
CA ARG A 93 0.87 16.80 -6.52
C ARG A 93 1.33 15.54 -7.25
N VAL A 94 0.56 14.47 -7.18
CA VAL A 94 0.86 13.19 -7.86
C VAL A 94 0.77 13.35 -9.37
N ASP A 95 -0.24 14.05 -9.90
CA ASP A 95 -0.37 14.35 -11.33
C ASP A 95 0.83 15.14 -11.85
N ARG A 96 1.30 16.14 -11.09
CA ARG A 96 2.51 16.89 -11.44
C ARG A 96 3.74 15.98 -11.42
N ALA A 97 3.90 15.15 -10.40
CA ALA A 97 5.01 14.21 -10.30
C ALA A 97 5.04 13.21 -11.47
N PHE A 98 3.90 12.63 -11.84
CA PHE A 98 3.79 11.70 -12.97
C PHE A 98 4.11 12.36 -14.32
N ARG A 99 3.70 13.62 -14.52
CA ARG A 99 4.08 14.39 -15.71
C ARG A 99 5.59 14.58 -15.80
N TRP A 100 6.24 14.98 -14.71
CA TRP A 100 7.70 15.14 -14.68
C TRP A 100 8.45 13.81 -14.81
N LEU A 101 7.94 12.73 -14.19
CA LEU A 101 8.49 11.40 -14.32
C LEU A 101 8.44 10.91 -15.77
N ARG A 102 7.32 11.12 -16.45
CA ARG A 102 7.17 10.76 -17.87
C ARG A 102 8.14 11.54 -18.75
N VAL A 103 8.30 12.83 -18.51
CA VAL A 103 9.29 13.66 -19.23
C VAL A 103 10.71 13.15 -18.96
N ALA A 104 11.08 12.92 -17.69
CA ALA A 104 12.40 12.40 -17.32
C ALA A 104 12.68 11.04 -17.98
N PHE A 105 11.71 10.14 -17.99
CA PHE A 105 11.82 8.84 -18.64
C PHE A 105 12.02 8.96 -20.15
N LEU A 106 11.25 9.82 -20.83
CA LEU A 106 11.42 10.06 -22.27
C LEU A 106 12.78 10.69 -22.58
N THR A 107 13.27 11.62 -21.75
CA THR A 107 14.60 12.21 -21.93
C THR A 107 15.72 11.18 -21.73
N LEU A 108 15.59 10.29 -20.74
CA LEU A 108 16.55 9.22 -20.49
C LEU A 108 16.59 8.25 -21.67
N LEU A 109 15.41 7.83 -22.16
CA LEU A 109 15.30 6.93 -23.31
C LEU A 109 15.91 7.54 -24.57
N LEU A 110 15.67 8.83 -24.81
CA LEU A 110 16.27 9.56 -25.93
C LEU A 110 17.79 9.63 -25.82
N LEU A 111 18.34 9.88 -24.63
CA LEU A 111 19.79 9.85 -24.38
C LEU A 111 20.41 8.48 -24.67
N VAL A 112 19.76 7.41 -24.22
CA VAL A 112 20.21 6.04 -24.49
C VAL A 112 20.19 5.73 -25.99
N LEU A 113 19.13 6.13 -26.71
CA LEU A 113 19.07 5.98 -28.16
C LEU A 113 20.17 6.75 -28.88
N LEU A 114 20.44 7.99 -28.47
CA LEU A 114 21.54 8.78 -29.03
C LEU A 114 22.88 8.08 -28.81
N PHE A 115 23.14 7.60 -27.58
CA PHE A 115 24.37 6.89 -27.27
C PHE A 115 24.52 5.60 -28.08
N ALA A 116 23.47 4.78 -28.16
CA ALA A 116 23.45 3.57 -28.96
C ALA A 116 23.67 3.87 -30.45
N SER A 117 23.05 4.93 -30.97
CA SER A 117 23.22 5.37 -32.36
C SER A 117 24.66 5.82 -32.63
N ALA A 118 25.28 6.55 -31.71
CA ALA A 118 26.67 6.99 -31.82
C ALA A 118 27.63 5.79 -31.83
N LEU A 119 27.41 4.81 -30.94
CA LEU A 119 28.18 3.56 -30.94
C LEU A 119 27.97 2.76 -32.23
N GLY A 120 26.74 2.68 -32.73
CA GLY A 120 26.43 1.99 -33.99
C GLY A 120 27.13 2.66 -35.18
N LEU A 121 27.09 3.99 -35.27
CA LEU A 121 27.80 4.78 -36.27
C LEU A 121 29.31 4.59 -36.16
N TYR A 122 29.86 4.61 -34.95
CA TYR A 122 31.27 4.36 -34.71
C TYR A 122 31.70 2.95 -35.16
N TYR A 123 30.89 1.95 -34.87
CA TYR A 123 31.14 0.57 -35.29
C TYR A 123 31.07 0.41 -36.82
N LEU A 124 30.09 1.03 -37.46
CA LEU A 124 29.99 1.04 -38.93
C LEU A 124 31.16 1.77 -39.57
N TYR A 125 31.55 2.93 -39.04
CA TYR A 125 32.73 3.66 -39.49
C TYR A 125 33.97 2.77 -39.41
N ARG A 126 34.21 2.13 -38.26
CA ARG A 126 35.30 1.19 -38.06
C ARG A 126 35.28 0.04 -39.08
N MET A 127 34.12 -0.56 -39.33
CA MET A 127 33.97 -1.64 -40.31
C MET A 127 34.28 -1.22 -41.76
N VAL A 128 34.08 0.05 -42.10
CA VAL A 128 34.37 0.58 -43.44
C VAL A 128 35.84 1.01 -43.57
N THR A 129 36.44 1.54 -42.50
CA THR A 129 37.81 2.09 -42.55
C THR A 129 38.89 1.11 -42.15
N GLU A 130 38.59 0.09 -41.35
CA GLU A 130 39.56 -0.96 -41.05
C GLU A 130 39.68 -1.89 -42.26
N GLU A 131 40.88 -1.95 -42.84
CA GLU A 131 41.18 -2.87 -43.94
C GLU A 131 41.05 -4.33 -43.46
N PRO A 132 40.42 -5.22 -44.25
CA PRO A 132 40.36 -6.62 -43.88
C PRO A 132 41.78 -7.21 -43.88
N ILE A 133 42.21 -7.71 -42.72
CA ILE A 133 43.53 -8.33 -42.45
C ILE A 133 43.92 -9.39 -43.51
N ILE A 134 42.93 -9.98 -44.18
CA ILE A 134 43.14 -11.02 -45.19
C ILE A 134 43.78 -10.47 -46.47
N LYS A 135 43.55 -9.20 -46.86
CA LYS A 135 44.11 -8.64 -48.10
C LYS A 135 45.60 -8.34 -48.02
N THR A 136 46.07 -7.89 -46.85
CA THR A 136 47.49 -7.57 -46.64
C THR A 136 48.37 -8.82 -46.62
N VAL A 137 47.84 -9.96 -46.15
CA VAL A 137 48.58 -11.25 -46.16
C VAL A 137 48.63 -11.85 -47.56
N THR A 138 47.60 -11.69 -48.39
CA THR A 138 47.66 -12.18 -49.78
C THR A 138 48.68 -11.42 -50.63
N GLU A 139 48.79 -10.09 -50.51
CA GLU A 139 49.80 -9.32 -51.26
C GLU A 139 51.22 -9.66 -50.80
N THR A 140 51.47 -9.71 -49.49
CA THR A 140 52.80 -10.02 -48.95
C THR A 140 53.23 -11.47 -49.21
N VAL A 141 52.31 -12.44 -49.25
CA VAL A 141 52.64 -13.83 -49.60
C VAL A 141 52.82 -13.99 -51.12
N THR A 142 52.09 -13.24 -51.97
CA THR A 142 52.34 -13.29 -53.42
C THR A 142 53.65 -12.63 -53.82
N GLU A 143 54.05 -11.54 -53.16
CA GLU A 143 55.29 -10.82 -53.50
C GLU A 143 56.56 -11.54 -52.98
N THR A 144 56.45 -12.33 -51.91
CA THR A 144 57.59 -13.10 -51.35
C THR A 144 57.78 -14.48 -51.99
N VAL A 145 56.76 -15.05 -52.67
CA VAL A 145 56.84 -16.39 -53.26
C VAL A 145 57.38 -16.38 -54.70
N GLU A 146 57.46 -15.23 -55.39
CA GLU A 146 58.05 -15.17 -56.74
C GLU A 146 59.58 -15.30 -56.80
N LYS A 147 60.26 -15.46 -55.65
CA LYS A 147 61.73 -15.52 -55.63
C LYS A 147 62.34 -16.53 -54.66
N GLU A 148 61.87 -17.77 -54.69
CA GLU A 148 62.68 -18.89 -54.20
C GLU A 148 62.43 -20.14 -55.05
N VAL A 149 63.14 -20.21 -56.16
CA VAL A 149 63.32 -21.45 -56.94
C VAL A 149 64.10 -22.40 -56.04
N ILE A 150 63.42 -23.37 -55.44
CA ILE A 150 64.04 -24.49 -54.76
C ILE A 150 64.63 -25.40 -55.86
N PRO A 151 65.95 -25.56 -55.99
CA PRO A 151 66.53 -26.46 -56.98
C PRO A 151 66.20 -27.92 -56.64
N GLU A 152 65.98 -28.75 -57.67
CA GLU A 152 65.53 -30.16 -57.58
C GLU A 152 66.49 -31.12 -56.82
N GLU A 153 67.64 -30.64 -56.34
CA GLU A 153 68.69 -31.45 -55.72
C GLU A 153 68.68 -31.47 -54.18
N CYS A 154 67.67 -30.86 -53.52
CA CYS A 154 67.58 -30.86 -52.06
C CYS A 154 66.30 -31.55 -51.57
N THR A 155 66.46 -32.53 -50.68
CA THR A 155 65.33 -33.25 -50.08
C THR A 155 64.99 -32.67 -48.71
N GLN A 156 63.69 -32.46 -48.48
CA GLN A 156 63.18 -31.91 -47.24
C GLN A 156 62.82 -33.05 -46.28
N VAL A 157 63.52 -33.15 -45.15
CA VAL A 157 63.28 -34.19 -44.13
C VAL A 157 62.67 -33.56 -42.88
N ARG A 158 61.52 -34.08 -42.45
CA ARG A 158 60.77 -33.57 -41.29
C ARG A 158 60.94 -34.51 -40.10
N ARG A 159 61.62 -34.06 -39.04
CA ARG A 159 61.78 -34.81 -37.76
C ARG A 159 61.51 -33.88 -36.58
N ASN A 160 60.72 -34.33 -35.61
CA ASN A 160 60.36 -33.59 -34.39
C ASN A 160 59.80 -32.17 -34.62
N GLY A 161 58.93 -32.01 -35.63
CA GLY A 161 58.24 -30.75 -35.92
C GLY A 161 59.10 -29.64 -36.53
N LYS A 162 60.40 -29.88 -36.76
CA LYS A 162 61.31 -28.95 -37.43
C LYS A 162 61.68 -29.49 -38.83
N ILE A 163 61.78 -28.57 -39.78
CA ILE A 163 62.08 -28.85 -41.18
C ILE A 163 63.59 -28.68 -41.36
N TYR A 164 64.27 -29.74 -41.79
CA TYR A 164 65.69 -29.69 -42.15
C TYR A 164 65.82 -29.94 -43.65
N VAL A 165 66.59 -29.11 -44.33
CA VAL A 165 66.87 -29.24 -45.76
C VAL A 165 68.26 -29.83 -45.87
N SER A 166 68.35 -31.06 -46.37
CA SER A 166 69.64 -31.71 -46.65
C SER A 166 69.95 -31.52 -48.13
N CYS A 167 70.96 -30.71 -48.41
CA CYS A 167 71.56 -30.61 -49.74
C CYS A 167 72.93 -31.32 -49.62
N ASP A 168 73.07 -32.49 -50.23
CA ASP A 168 74.30 -33.27 -50.16
C ASP A 168 75.48 -32.47 -50.73
N GLY A 169 76.44 -32.13 -49.87
CA GLY A 169 77.78 -31.69 -50.28
C GLY A 169 77.93 -30.28 -50.85
N VAL A 170 76.91 -29.41 -50.81
CA VAL A 170 77.03 -28.02 -51.31
C VAL A 170 76.75 -26.99 -50.21
N THR A 171 77.73 -26.15 -49.93
CA THR A 171 77.66 -25.07 -48.94
C THR A 171 76.82 -23.90 -49.47
N VAL A 172 75.63 -23.68 -48.92
CA VAL A 172 74.80 -22.50 -49.22
C VAL A 172 74.99 -21.46 -48.11
N LYS A 173 75.38 -20.23 -48.47
CA LYS A 173 75.53 -19.13 -47.49
C LYS A 173 74.16 -18.75 -46.92
N GLY A 174 73.93 -19.07 -45.65
CA GLY A 174 72.76 -18.59 -44.90
C GLY A 174 72.00 -19.62 -44.07
N ALA A 175 72.37 -20.91 -44.11
CA ALA A 175 71.80 -21.93 -43.23
C ALA A 175 72.92 -22.81 -42.64
N SER A 176 72.86 -23.08 -41.33
CA SER A 176 73.85 -23.87 -40.60
C SER A 176 73.94 -25.28 -41.17
N THR A 177 75.10 -25.65 -41.71
CA THR A 177 75.34 -27.01 -42.20
C THR A 177 75.59 -27.95 -41.02
N ILE A 178 75.29 -29.24 -41.18
CA ILE A 178 75.50 -30.27 -40.13
C ILE A 178 76.98 -30.32 -39.67
N ALA A 179 77.92 -29.93 -40.53
CA ALA A 179 79.34 -29.80 -40.20
C ALA A 179 79.66 -28.69 -39.17
N GLU A 180 78.85 -27.62 -39.07
CA GLU A 180 78.98 -26.60 -38.01
C GLU A 180 78.33 -27.02 -36.68
N SER A 181 77.55 -28.12 -36.67
CA SER A 181 76.81 -28.58 -35.48
C SER A 181 77.55 -29.64 -34.65
N GLY A 182 78.82 -29.96 -34.97
CA GLY A 182 79.69 -30.80 -34.14
C GLY A 182 79.27 -32.27 -34.04
N VAL A 183 78.60 -32.81 -35.06
CA VAL A 183 78.23 -34.23 -35.15
C VAL A 183 79.08 -34.88 -36.23
N ASP A 184 80.11 -35.62 -35.81
CA ASP A 184 81.17 -36.15 -36.69
C ASP A 184 80.89 -37.54 -37.28
N GLU A 185 79.74 -38.16 -37.00
CA GLU A 185 79.44 -39.50 -37.53
C GLU A 185 78.04 -39.63 -38.10
N ILE A 186 77.98 -40.11 -39.35
CA ILE A 186 76.78 -40.55 -40.06
C ILE A 186 76.56 -42.02 -39.66
N PRO A 187 75.52 -42.39 -38.90
CA PRO A 187 75.22 -43.79 -38.70
C PRO A 187 74.58 -44.35 -39.98
N GLU A 188 75.22 -45.38 -40.54
CA GLU A 188 74.72 -46.14 -41.69
C GLU A 188 73.30 -46.68 -41.43
N LEU A 189 72.44 -46.60 -42.45
CA LEU A 189 71.11 -47.18 -42.42
C LEU A 189 71.22 -48.71 -42.32
N ILE A 190 70.68 -49.29 -41.24
CA ILE A 190 70.37 -50.72 -41.19
C ILE A 190 69.14 -50.96 -42.08
N GLU A 191 69.23 -51.94 -42.99
CA GLU A 191 68.17 -52.43 -43.89
C GLU A 191 66.88 -52.86 -43.16
#